data_AF-A0A4P8S5X1-F1
#
_entry.id   AF-A0A4P8S5X1-F1
#
_cell.length_a   1.000
_cell.length_b   1.000
_cell.length_c   1.000
_cell.angle_alpha   90.00
_cell.angle_beta   90.00
_cell.angle_gamma   90.00
#
_symmetry.space_group_name_H-M   'P 1'
#
loop_
_entity.id
_entity.type
_entity.pdbx_description
1 polymer ?
#
loop_
_entity_poly.entity_id
_entity_poly.type
_entity_poly.pdbx_seq_one_letter_code
_entity_poly.pdbx_strand_id
1 'polypeptide(L)'
;MALKNYGIEIRGLVYMGFESFRFIVFVNSIILLLIMTLVLKKPFRKWGFAIMLVFTIVFAAIEITAPLIREKNYEAFLVEIENQLIEQYPTNNWTLNKDIDFYSFPYDFLVEVAFEEDSNVIYGFVLDEDGKLHEYYRKEQD
;
A
#
# COMPACT_ATOMS: atom_id res chain seq x y z
N MET A 1 45.90 8.45 -8.88
CA MET A 1 44.69 9.28 -8.95
C MET A 1 43.50 8.33 -9.00
N ALA A 2 43.13 7.72 -7.86
CA ALA A 2 42.37 8.26 -6.74
C ALA A 2 40.86 7.98 -6.91
N LEU A 3 40.46 6.89 -6.24
CA LEU A 3 39.17 6.61 -5.59
C LEU A 3 37.95 6.28 -6.47
N LYS A 4 37.79 4.96 -6.69
CA LYS A 4 36.48 4.28 -6.75
C LYS A 4 35.63 4.78 -5.58
N ASN A 5 34.62 5.58 -5.89
CA ASN A 5 33.61 5.96 -4.92
C ASN A 5 32.80 4.72 -4.55
N TYR A 6 32.89 4.35 -3.29
CA TYR A 6 32.04 3.41 -2.61
C TYR A 6 30.59 3.93 -2.69
N GLY A 7 29.86 3.50 -3.73
CA GLY A 7 28.41 3.42 -3.71
C GLY A 7 27.99 2.29 -2.77
N ILE A 8 28.32 2.45 -1.48
CA ILE A 8 27.75 1.63 -0.42
C ILE A 8 26.24 1.80 -0.53
N GLU A 9 25.57 0.67 -0.62
CA GLU A 9 24.15 0.49 -0.73
C GLU A 9 23.39 1.17 0.43
N ILE A 10 23.21 2.49 0.37
CA ILE A 10 22.18 3.18 1.16
C ILE A 10 20.81 3.03 0.48
N ARG A 11 20.58 1.91 -0.23
CA ARG A 11 19.26 1.52 -0.73
C ARG A 11 18.57 0.51 0.21
N GLY A 12 19.33 -0.17 1.07
CA GLY A 12 18.78 -1.15 2.02
C GLY A 12 18.05 -0.55 3.23
N LEU A 13 18.22 0.75 3.52
CA LEU A 13 17.60 1.42 4.67
C LEU A 13 16.36 2.26 4.32
N VAL A 14 16.16 2.60 3.04
CA VAL A 14 15.08 3.51 2.61
C VAL A 14 13.78 2.75 2.28
N TYR A 15 13.86 1.45 2.05
CA TYR A 15 12.69 0.56 1.97
C TYR A 15 12.75 -0.47 3.10
N MET A 16 12.83 -0.01 4.34
CA MET A 16 12.18 -0.80 5.39
C MET A 16 10.69 -0.66 5.12
N GLY A 17 10.16 -1.50 4.22
CA GLY A 17 8.81 -1.40 3.70
C GLY A 17 7.82 -1.22 4.85
N PHE A 18 6.72 -0.52 4.61
CA PHE A 18 5.71 -0.21 5.62
C PHE A 18 5.34 -1.42 6.51
N GLU A 19 5.31 -2.62 5.92
CA GLU A 19 5.17 -3.91 6.62
C GLU A 19 6.27 -4.19 7.66
N SER A 20 7.54 -3.98 7.31
CA SER A 20 8.67 -4.14 8.24
C SER A 20 8.62 -3.14 9.39
N PHE A 21 8.21 -1.89 9.12
CA PHE A 21 8.01 -0.89 10.16
C PHE A 21 6.88 -1.28 11.12
N ARG A 22 5.71 -1.69 10.59
CA ARG A 22 4.57 -2.17 11.40
C ARG A 22 4.95 -3.35 12.28
N PHE A 23 5.68 -4.31 11.73
CA PHE A 23 6.17 -5.48 12.48
C PHE A 23 7.10 -5.07 13.62
N ILE A 24 8.06 -4.16 13.38
CA ILE A 24 8.97 -3.67 14.43
C ILE A 24 8.22 -2.97 15.55
N VAL A 25 7.22 -2.13 15.22
CA VAL A 25 6.37 -1.47 16.23
C VAL A 25 5.60 -2.50 17.04
N PHE A 26 5.05 -3.54 16.40
CA PHE A 26 4.35 -4.63 17.07
C PHE A 26 5.27 -5.40 18.04
N VAL A 27 6.47 -5.81 17.60
CA VAL A 27 7.42 -6.55 18.45
C VAL A 27 7.84 -5.70 19.67
N ASN A 28 8.15 -4.43 19.46
CA ASN A 28 8.49 -3.52 20.56
C ASN A 28 7.32 -3.36 21.55
N SER A 29 6.09 -3.28 21.05
CA SER A 29 4.88 -3.19 21.89
C SER A 29 4.70 -4.44 22.75
N ILE A 30 4.93 -5.64 22.19
CA ILE A 30 4.90 -6.91 22.92
C ILE A 30 5.98 -6.95 24.01
N ILE A 31 7.21 -6.53 23.70
CA ILE A 31 8.31 -6.48 24.67
C ILE A 31 7.95 -5.56 25.85
N LEU A 32 7.41 -4.37 25.57
CA LEU A 32 6.96 -3.43 26.60
C LEU A 32 5.83 -4.01 27.46
N LEU A 33 4.84 -4.65 26.84
CA LEU A 33 3.76 -5.34 27.56
C LEU A 33 4.27 -6.49 28.44
N LEU A 34 5.28 -7.21 27.97
CA LEU A 34 5.93 -8.27 28.74
C LEU A 34 6.65 -7.71 29.97
N ILE A 35 7.44 -6.64 29.80
CA ILE A 35 8.13 -5.97 30.91
C ILE A 35 7.11 -5.47 31.95
N MET A 36 6.05 -4.78 31.51
CA MET A 36 4.97 -4.33 32.40
C MET A 36 4.32 -5.50 33.15
N THR A 37 4.04 -6.59 32.45
CA THR A 37 3.44 -7.80 33.03
C THR A 37 4.33 -8.42 34.11
N LEU A 38 5.66 -8.40 33.94
CA LEU A 38 6.59 -8.94 34.93
C LEU A 38 6.68 -8.07 36.20
N VAL A 39 6.53 -6.75 36.06
CA VAL A 39 6.51 -5.79 37.18
C VAL A 39 5.22 -5.89 38.01
N LEU A 40 4.11 -6.37 37.43
CA LEU A 40 2.86 -6.58 38.15
C LEU A 40 2.98 -7.63 39.28
N LYS A 41 2.22 -7.42 40.35
CA LYS A 41 2.09 -8.39 41.46
C LYS A 41 1.57 -9.73 40.90
N LYS A 42 2.09 -10.84 41.44
CA LYS A 42 1.77 -12.22 41.03
C LYS A 42 0.30 -12.49 40.63
N PRO A 43 -0.73 -12.10 41.41
CA PRO A 43 -2.12 -12.40 41.05
C PRO A 43 -2.61 -11.69 39.77
N PHE A 44 -2.00 -10.58 39.37
CA PHE A 44 -2.39 -9.81 38.20
C PHE A 44 -1.64 -10.19 36.92
N ARG A 45 -0.55 -10.96 37.01
CA ARG A 45 0.26 -11.34 35.85
C ARG A 45 -0.53 -12.12 34.79
N LYS A 46 -1.47 -12.96 35.22
CA LYS A 46 -2.36 -13.71 34.31
C LYS A 46 -3.16 -12.81 33.37
N TRP A 47 -3.58 -11.64 33.84
CA TRP A 47 -4.31 -10.66 33.02
C TRP A 47 -3.39 -9.97 32.02
N GLY A 48 -2.14 -9.69 32.40
CA GLY A 48 -1.12 -9.19 31.45
C GLY A 48 -0.87 -10.17 30.31
N PHE A 49 -0.72 -11.46 30.60
CA PHE A 49 -0.61 -12.50 29.56
C PHE A 49 -1.87 -12.60 28.69
N ALA A 50 -3.07 -12.49 29.28
CA ALA A 50 -4.32 -12.47 28.52
C ALA A 50 -4.40 -11.26 27.56
N ILE A 51 -3.99 -10.07 28.01
CA ILE A 51 -3.95 -8.86 27.17
C ILE A 51 -2.95 -9.03 26.02
N MET A 52 -1.75 -9.56 26.28
CA MET A 52 -0.76 -9.82 25.23
C MET A 52 -1.29 -10.81 24.18
N LEU A 53 -2.02 -11.85 24.62
CA LEU A 53 -2.65 -12.81 23.71
C LEU A 53 -3.70 -12.12 22.83
N VAL A 54 -4.60 -11.33 23.42
CA VAL A 54 -5.63 -10.58 22.68
C VAL A 54 -5.00 -9.61 21.70
N PHE A 55 -3.98 -8.86 22.12
CA PHE A 55 -3.26 -7.93 21.25
C PHE A 55 -2.60 -8.65 20.06
N THR A 56 -2.00 -9.81 20.29
CA THR A 56 -1.42 -10.65 19.22
C THR A 56 -2.48 -11.14 18.24
N ILE A 57 -3.63 -11.60 18.74
CA ILE A 57 -4.75 -12.04 17.89
C ILE A 57 -5.28 -10.89 17.03
N VAL A 58 -5.46 -9.70 17.62
CA VAL A 58 -5.93 -8.51 16.89
C VAL A 58 -4.92 -8.11 15.81
N PHE A 59 -3.64 -8.08 16.14
CA PHE A 59 -2.60 -7.78 15.15
C PHE A 59 -2.61 -8.79 13.99
N ALA A 60 -2.67 -10.09 14.29
CA ALA A 60 -2.76 -11.13 13.27
C ALA A 60 -4.00 -10.98 12.40
N ALA A 61 -5.16 -10.65 12.99
CA ALA A 61 -6.38 -10.40 12.23
C ALA A 61 -6.23 -9.21 11.28
N ILE A 62 -5.60 -8.11 11.71
CA ILE A 62 -5.32 -6.94 10.87
C ILE A 62 -4.38 -7.32 9.71
N GLU A 63 -3.27 -8.03 9.97
CA GLU A 63 -2.33 -8.43 8.92
C GLU A 63 -2.97 -9.32 7.84
N ILE A 64 -3.95 -10.15 8.23
CA ILE A 64 -4.67 -11.00 7.28
C ILE A 64 -5.75 -10.20 6.53
N THR A 65 -6.49 -9.32 7.23
CA THR A 65 -7.66 -8.65 6.66
C THR A 65 -7.32 -7.40 5.85
N ALA A 66 -6.28 -6.65 6.23
CA ALA A 66 -5.86 -5.45 5.51
C ALA A 66 -5.56 -5.69 4.01
N PRO A 67 -4.76 -6.71 3.61
CA PRO A 67 -4.51 -6.94 2.18
C PRO A 67 -5.79 -7.33 1.43
N LEU A 68 -6.67 -8.15 2.04
CA LEU A 68 -7.96 -8.53 1.43
C LEU A 68 -8.88 -7.32 1.22
N ILE A 69 -8.91 -6.39 2.17
CA ILE A 69 -9.68 -5.15 2.04
C ILE A 69 -9.09 -4.26 0.96
N ARG A 70 -7.75 -4.12 0.90
CA ARG A 70 -7.07 -3.32 -0.12
C ARG A 70 -7.34 -3.86 -1.52
N GLU A 71 -7.25 -5.17 -1.71
CA GLU A 71 -7.54 -5.85 -2.98
C GLU A 71 -9.00 -5.61 -3.42
N LYS A 72 -9.96 -5.81 -2.51
CA LYS A 72 -11.38 -5.56 -2.79
C LYS A 72 -11.65 -4.10 -3.18
N ASN A 73 -11.02 -3.15 -2.49
CA ASN A 73 -11.18 -1.73 -2.80
C ASN A 73 -10.53 -1.39 -4.14
N TYR A 74 -9.41 -2.02 -4.48
CA TYR A 74 -8.75 -1.86 -5.78
C TYR A 74 -9.61 -2.40 -6.93
N GLU A 75 -10.25 -3.56 -6.76
CA GLU A 75 -11.20 -4.08 -7.75
C GLU A 75 -12.36 -3.12 -7.97
N ALA A 76 -12.94 -2.56 -6.90
CA ALA A 76 -14.00 -1.57 -7.00
C ALA A 76 -13.53 -0.29 -7.70
N PHE A 77 -12.31 0.17 -7.40
CA PHE A 77 -11.67 1.30 -8.06
C PHE A 77 -11.50 1.04 -9.57
N LEU A 78 -11.02 -0.13 -9.97
CA LEU A 78 -10.86 -0.47 -11.40
C LEU A 78 -12.18 -0.46 -12.15
N VAL A 79 -13.25 -1.00 -11.55
CA VAL A 79 -14.59 -0.98 -12.16
C VAL A 79 -15.07 0.46 -12.37
N GLU A 80 -14.85 1.33 -11.40
CA GLU A 80 -15.23 2.74 -11.54
C GLU A 80 -14.40 3.45 -12.61
N ILE A 81 -13.09 3.21 -12.68
CA ILE A 81 -12.26 3.74 -13.78
C ILE A 81 -12.77 3.24 -15.14
N GLU A 82 -13.07 1.95 -15.28
CA GLU A 82 -13.59 1.39 -16.53
C GLU A 82 -14.89 2.09 -16.94
N ASN A 83 -15.83 2.30 -16.01
CA ASN A 83 -17.08 3.01 -16.29
C ASN A 83 -16.84 4.46 -16.74
N GLN A 84 -15.97 5.19 -16.04
CA GLN A 84 -15.65 6.59 -16.38
C GLN A 84 -14.94 6.71 -17.73
N LEU A 85 -14.05 5.78 -18.08
CA LEU A 85 -13.39 5.74 -19.39
C LEU A 85 -14.38 5.48 -20.52
N ILE A 86 -15.34 4.57 -20.31
CA ILE A 86 -16.43 4.31 -21.29
C ILE A 86 -17.26 5.58 -21.51
N GLU A 87 -17.56 6.33 -20.45
CA GLU A 87 -18.33 7.57 -20.54
C GLU A 87 -17.56 8.70 -21.25
N GLN A 88 -16.27 8.88 -20.92
CA GLN A 88 -15.46 9.98 -21.44
C GLN A 88 -14.90 9.71 -22.84
N TYR A 89 -14.60 8.46 -23.18
CA TYR A 89 -13.95 8.06 -24.44
C TYR A 89 -14.72 6.95 -25.16
N PRO A 90 -16.02 7.10 -25.47
CA PRO A 90 -16.90 5.99 -25.88
C PRO A 90 -16.51 5.27 -27.19
N THR A 91 -15.68 5.89 -28.02
CA THR A 91 -15.24 5.36 -29.32
C THR A 91 -13.82 4.82 -29.32
N ASN A 92 -13.07 5.03 -28.24
CA ASN A 92 -11.68 4.63 -28.15
C ASN A 92 -11.59 3.19 -27.66
N ASN A 93 -10.47 2.54 -27.96
CA ASN A 93 -10.10 1.29 -27.31
C ASN A 93 -8.90 1.57 -26.41
N TRP A 94 -8.89 0.95 -25.23
CA TRP A 94 -7.81 1.09 -24.26
C TRP A 94 -7.51 -0.22 -23.55
N THR A 95 -6.32 -0.28 -22.98
CA THR A 95 -5.88 -1.37 -22.10
C THR A 95 -5.51 -0.80 -20.74
N LEU A 96 -5.93 -1.49 -19.67
CA LEU A 96 -5.58 -1.13 -18.29
C LEU A 96 -4.42 -1.99 -17.81
N ASN A 97 -3.37 -1.35 -17.30
CA ASN A 97 -2.32 -2.03 -16.57
C ASN A 97 -2.67 -2.02 -15.07
N LYS A 98 -3.05 -3.21 -14.58
CA LYS A 98 -3.57 -3.42 -13.23
C LYS A 98 -2.44 -3.76 -12.27
N ASP A 99 -1.87 -2.75 -11.62
CA ASP A 99 -0.93 -2.89 -10.51
C ASP A 99 -1.44 -2.13 -9.28
N ILE A 100 -1.76 -2.88 -8.21
CA ILE A 100 -2.27 -2.34 -6.94
C ILE A 100 -1.20 -1.60 -6.13
N ASP A 101 0.07 -1.86 -6.41
CA ASP A 101 1.22 -1.31 -5.70
C ASP A 101 1.82 -0.08 -6.40
N PHE A 102 1.16 0.43 -7.45
CA PHE A 102 1.55 1.71 -8.03
C PHE A 102 1.49 2.84 -7.00
N TYR A 103 2.62 3.53 -6.85
CA TYR A 103 2.71 4.66 -5.95
C TYR A 103 1.96 5.86 -6.50
N SER A 104 0.97 6.34 -5.75
CA SER A 104 0.04 7.37 -6.23
C SER A 104 -0.28 8.45 -5.20
N PHE A 105 0.69 9.02 -4.48
CA PHE A 105 0.36 10.06 -3.50
C PHE A 105 -0.21 11.33 -4.17
N PRO A 106 -1.37 11.89 -3.73
CA PRO A 106 -2.11 11.62 -2.48
C PRO A 106 -3.25 10.59 -2.59
N TYR A 107 -3.44 9.94 -3.72
CA TYR A 107 -4.50 8.97 -4.00
C TYR A 107 -4.18 7.56 -3.48
N ASP A 108 -5.22 6.81 -3.10
CA ASP A 108 -5.08 5.44 -2.62
C ASP A 108 -4.68 4.45 -3.74
N PHE A 109 -5.12 4.71 -4.97
CA PHE A 109 -4.85 3.88 -6.15
C PHE A 109 -4.61 4.73 -7.38
N LEU A 110 -3.86 4.15 -8.33
CA LEU A 110 -3.67 4.65 -9.69
C LEU A 110 -3.72 3.47 -10.65
N VAL A 111 -4.23 3.71 -11.85
CA VAL A 111 -4.17 2.74 -12.94
C VAL A 111 -3.56 3.38 -14.17
N GLU A 112 -2.67 2.65 -14.82
CA GLU A 112 -2.07 3.05 -16.09
C GLU A 112 -2.96 2.58 -17.24
N VAL A 113 -3.18 3.46 -18.21
CA VAL A 113 -4.08 3.24 -19.34
C VAL A 113 -3.35 3.61 -20.62
N ALA A 114 -3.36 2.71 -21.59
CA ALA A 114 -2.84 2.95 -22.93
C ALA A 114 -3.98 2.88 -23.94
N PHE A 115 -4.16 3.96 -24.72
CA PHE A 115 -5.15 4.02 -25.79
C PHE A 115 -4.54 3.46 -27.08
N GLU A 116 -5.35 2.76 -27.90
CA GLU A 116 -4.86 2.17 -29.16
C GLU A 116 -4.39 3.23 -30.16
N GLU A 117 -5.06 4.38 -30.21
CA GLU A 117 -4.72 5.49 -31.11
C GLU A 117 -3.38 6.15 -30.74
N ASP A 118 -3.06 6.18 -29.45
CA ASP A 118 -1.86 6.78 -28.86
C ASP A 118 -1.02 5.72 -28.13
N SER A 119 -0.72 4.60 -28.82
CA SER A 119 -0.06 3.45 -28.20
C SER A 119 1.34 3.73 -27.62
N ASN A 120 1.99 4.83 -28.02
CA ASN A 120 3.26 5.29 -27.46
C ASN A 120 3.10 6.09 -26.16
N VAL A 121 1.87 6.25 -25.64
CA VAL A 121 1.59 7.07 -24.47
C VAL A 121 0.88 6.23 -23.41
N ILE A 122 1.42 6.26 -22.18
CA ILE A 122 0.74 5.77 -21.00
C ILE A 122 0.16 6.96 -20.23
N TYR A 123 -1.12 6.85 -19.89
CA TYR A 123 -1.85 7.79 -19.04
C TYR A 123 -2.05 7.16 -17.66
N GLY A 124 -1.62 7.83 -16.60
CA GLY A 124 -1.93 7.44 -15.23
C GLY A 124 -3.22 8.10 -14.79
N PHE A 125 -4.25 7.32 -14.50
CA PHE A 125 -5.54 7.82 -14.03
C PHE A 125 -5.79 7.50 -12.56
N VAL A 126 -6.46 8.44 -11.89
CA VAL A 126 -6.94 8.35 -10.51
C VAL A 126 -8.39 8.80 -10.46
N LEU A 127 -9.06 8.52 -9.34
CA LEU A 127 -10.37 9.09 -9.04
C LEU A 127 -10.18 10.22 -8.02
N ASP A 128 -10.85 11.35 -8.25
CA ASP A 128 -10.91 12.44 -7.27
C ASP A 128 -11.88 12.11 -6.10
N GLU A 129 -11.99 13.04 -5.15
CA GLU A 129 -12.87 12.89 -3.98
C GLU A 129 -14.36 12.74 -4.35
N ASP A 130 -14.75 13.26 -5.53
CA ASP A 130 -16.11 13.16 -6.07
C ASP A 130 -16.31 11.89 -6.93
N GLY A 131 -15.27 11.05 -7.06
CA GLY A 131 -15.30 9.83 -7.87
C GLY A 131 -15.14 10.07 -9.37
N LYS A 132 -14.67 11.25 -9.80
CA LYS A 132 -14.44 11.55 -11.22
C LYS A 132 -13.04 11.16 -11.64
N LEU A 133 -12.94 10.69 -12.88
CA LEU A 133 -11.68 10.34 -13.51
C LEU A 133 -10.81 11.59 -13.72
N HIS A 134 -9.57 11.52 -13.22
CA HIS A 134 -8.57 12.56 -13.38
C HIS A 134 -7.28 11.96 -13.94
N GLU A 135 -6.71 12.58 -14.97
CA GLU A 135 -5.37 12.25 -15.46
C GLU A 135 -4.34 12.79 -14.45
N TYR A 136 -3.62 11.90 -13.79
CA TYR A 136 -2.58 12.23 -12.84
C TYR A 136 -1.23 12.47 -13.51
N TYR A 137 -0.92 11.69 -14.56
CA TYR A 137 0.26 11.93 -15.39
C TYR A 137 0.10 11.36 -16.80
N ARG A 138 0.98 11.80 -17.69
CA ARG A 138 1.18 11.27 -19.04
C ARG A 138 2.66 10.99 -19.28
N LYS A 139 2.98 9.82 -19.84
CA LYS A 139 4.35 9.41 -20.16
C LYS A 139 4.45 8.86 -21.58
N GLU A 140 5.35 9.42 -22.37
CA GLU A 140 5.73 8.87 -23.68
C GLU A 140 6.70 7.69 -23.49
N GLN A 141 6.49 6.62 -24.26
CA GLN A 141 7.38 5.47 -24.34
C GLN A 141 8.43 5.73 -25.43
N ASP A 142 9.70 5.76 -25.04
CA ASP A 142 10.86 5.86 -25.94
C ASP A 142 11.11 4.58 -26.76
#